data_AF-A0A7X3NQR2-F1
#
_entry.id   AF-A0A7X3NQR2-F1
#
_cell.length_a   1.000
_cell.length_b   1.000
_cell.length_c   1.000
_cell.angle_alpha   90.00
_cell.angle_beta   90.00
_cell.angle_gamma   90.00
#
_symmetry.space_group_name_H-M   'P 1'
#
loop_
_entity.id
_entity.type
_entity.pdbx_description
1 polymer ?
#
loop_
_entity_poly.entity_id
_entity_poly.type
_entity_poly.pdbx_seq_one_letter_code
_entity_poly.pdbx_strand_id
1 'polypeptide(L)' 'NSGCEDLEKRKLYQILPDEKAAQEGYLRIVDESQEDYLYPESYFIFLELPRKAQEALIATD' A
#
# COMPACT_ATOMS: atom_id res chain seq x y z
N ASN A 1 -0.60 -3.91 15.35
CA ASN A 1 -1.59 -2.99 14.78
C ASN A 1 -2.87 -3.23 15.51
N SER A 2 -3.15 -2.48 16.58
CA SER A 2 -4.44 -2.55 17.26
C SER A 2 -5.40 -1.64 16.52
N GLY A 3 -6.14 -2.18 15.55
CA GLY A 3 -7.15 -1.46 14.74
C GLY A 3 -7.00 -1.54 13.21
N CYS A 4 -5.96 -2.20 12.69
CA CYS A 4 -5.80 -2.50 11.26
C CYS A 4 -5.29 -3.94 11.17
N GLU A 5 -6.23 -4.88 11.29
CA GLU A 5 -5.90 -6.32 11.32
C GLU A 5 -5.36 -6.80 9.97
N ASP A 6 -5.73 -6.12 8.88
CA ASP A 6 -5.33 -6.42 7.50
C ASP A 6 -3.95 -5.81 7.13
N LEU A 7 -3.40 -4.94 8.00
CA LEU A 7 -2.06 -4.40 7.82
C LEU A 7 -1.02 -5.20 8.62
N GLU A 8 -0.08 -5.80 7.88
CA GLU A 8 1.10 -6.46 8.39
C GLU A 8 2.30 -5.51 8.37
N LYS A 9 3.08 -5.54 9.46
CA LYS A 9 4.29 -4.71 9.57
C LYS A 9 5.36 -5.19 8.59
N ARG A 10 6.04 -4.24 7.94
CA ARG A 10 7.18 -4.46 7.02
C ARG A 10 6.80 -5.15 5.71
N LYS A 11 5.50 -5.19 5.38
CA LYS A 11 5.00 -5.61 4.09
C LYS A 11 4.94 -4.43 3.13
N LEU A 12 5.07 -4.72 1.83
CA LEU A 12 4.88 -3.76 0.76
C LEU A 12 3.47 -3.91 0.23
N TYR A 13 2.81 -2.78 -0.01
CA TYR A 13 1.43 -2.70 -0.44
C TYR A 13 1.33 -1.89 -1.73
N GLN A 14 0.52 -2.33 -2.67
CA GLN A 14 0.26 -1.57 -3.90
C GLN A 14 -0.77 -0.47 -3.61
N ILE A 15 -0.42 0.76 -4.00
CA ILE A 15 -1.32 1.90 -3.95
C ILE A 15 -2.11 1.97 -5.25
N LEU A 16 -3.44 2.05 -5.14
CA LEU A 16 -4.31 2.36 -6.26
C LEU A 16 -4.49 3.88 -6.37
N PRO A 17 -4.42 4.46 -7.58
CA PRO A 17 -4.72 5.86 -7.78
C PRO A 17 -6.15 6.20 -7.36
N ASP A 18 -6.30 7.09 -6.38
CA ASP A 18 -7.58 7.67 -5.97
C ASP A 18 -7.36 9.12 -5.54
N GLU A 19 -7.63 10.05 -6.46
CA GLU A 19 -7.44 11.49 -6.22
C GLU A 19 -8.34 12.02 -5.10
N LYS A 20 -9.54 11.45 -4.92
CA LYS A 20 -10.47 11.90 -3.88
C LYS A 20 -9.97 11.49 -2.50
N ALA A 21 -9.52 10.24 -2.37
CA ALA A 21 -8.91 9.77 -1.13
C ALA A 21 -7.62 10.55 -0.80
N ALA A 22 -6.79 10.79 -1.81
CA ALA A 22 -5.54 11.54 -1.63
C ALA A 22 -5.78 12.98 -1.15
N GLN A 23 -6.81 13.66 -1.65
CA GLN A 23 -7.20 15.00 -1.18
C GLN A 23 -7.56 15.03 0.32
N GLU A 24 -8.05 13.92 0.85
CA GLU A 24 -8.42 13.76 2.26
C GLU A 24 -7.30 13.14 3.13
N GLY A 25 -6.10 12.90 2.56
CA GLY A 25 -4.96 12.29 3.27
C GLY A 25 -5.06 10.77 3.45
N TYR A 26 -5.77 10.09 2.54
CA TYR A 26 -5.92 8.63 2.52
C TYR A 26 -5.27 8.00 1.30
N LEU A 27 -4.80 6.76 1.48
CA LEU A 27 -4.31 5.87 0.43
C LEU A 27 -5.27 4.71 0.25
N ARG A 28 -5.62 4.42 -1.01
CA ARG A 28 -6.30 3.19 -1.38
C ARG A 28 -5.27 2.09 -1.62
N ILE A 29 -5.37 1.02 -0.84
CA ILE A 29 -4.42 -0.09 -0.83
C ILE A 29 -5.16 -1.39 -1.11
N VAL A 30 -4.54 -2.29 -1.88
CA VAL A 30 -5.00 -3.68 -2.02
C VAL A 30 -4.20 -4.59 -1.09
N ASP A 31 -4.89 -5.43 -0.32
CA ASP A 31 -4.27 -6.44 0.53
C ASP A 31 -4.22 -7.84 -0.14
N GLU A 32 -3.94 -8.89 0.62
CA GLU A 32 -3.87 -10.26 0.09
C GLU A 32 -5.23 -10.87 -0.27
N SER A 33 -6.32 -10.30 0.26
CA SER A 33 -7.68 -10.73 -0.10
C SER A 33 -8.10 -10.21 -1.48
N GLN A 34 -7.29 -9.34 -2.09
CA GLN A 34 -7.59 -8.58 -3.31
C GLN A 34 -8.71 -7.53 -3.15
N GLU A 35 -9.09 -7.23 -1.91
CA GLU A 35 -10.02 -6.16 -1.60
C GLU A 35 -9.25 -4.84 -1.38
N ASP A 36 -9.88 -3.73 -1.73
CA ASP A 36 -9.31 -2.40 -1.55
C ASP A 36 -9.80 -1.73 -0.27
N TYR A 37 -8.87 -1.11 0.46
CA TYR A 37 -9.11 -0.44 1.73
C TYR A 37 -8.50 0.95 1.74
N LEU A 38 -9.14 1.87 2.48
CA LEU A 38 -8.61 3.22 2.72
C LEU A 38 -7.93 3.28 4.08
N TYR A 39 -6.67 3.70 4.07
CA TYR A 39 -5.90 3.97 5.28
C TYR A 39 -5.31 5.37 5.25
N PRO A 40 -5.15 6.04 6.41
CA PRO A 40 -4.44 7.30 6.47
C PRO A 40 -3.04 7.17 5.89
N GLU A 41 -2.61 8.14 5.07
CA GLU A 41 -1.26 8.16 4.50
C GLU A 41 -0.17 8.10 5.58
N SER A 42 -0.47 8.62 6.78
CA SER A 42 0.41 8.66 7.95
C SER A 42 0.76 7.27 8.52
N TYR A 43 0.08 6.21 8.06
CA TYR A 43 0.41 4.82 8.45
C TYR A 43 1.56 4.26 7.63
N PHE A 44 1.96 4.92 6.55
CA PHE A 44 2.94 4.42 5.60
C PHE A 44 4.15 5.35 5.50
N ILE A 45 5.24 4.77 5.02
CA ILE A 45 6.44 5.49 4.61
C ILE A 45 6.66 5.14 3.14
N PHE A 46 6.79 6.15 2.30
CA PHE A 46 7.08 5.95 0.87
C PHE A 46 8.55 5.61 0.69
N LEU A 47 8.80 4.55 -0.10
CA LEU A 47 10.15 4.11 -0.44
C LEU A 47 10.33 4.15 -1.96
N GLU A 48 11.29 4.93 -2.43
CA GLU A 48 11.77 4.82 -3.80
C GLU A 48 12.68 3.61 -3.91
N LEU A 49 12.23 2.59 -4.65
CA LEU A 49 13.00 1.37 -4.85
C LEU A 49 13.86 1.49 -6.12
N PRO A 50 15.12 1.00 -6.11
CA PRO A 50 15.90 0.82 -7.33
C PRO A 50 15.15 -0.06 -8.33
N ARG A 51 15.29 0.21 -9.63
CA ARG A 51 14.59 -0.51 -10.72
C ARG A 51 14.65 -2.04 -10.56
N LYS A 52 15.83 -2.58 -10.23
CA LYS A 52 16.02 -4.03 -10.03
C LYS A 52 15.13 -4.61 -8.92
N ALA A 53 14.87 -3.85 -7.86
CA ALA A 53 13.98 -4.27 -6.77
C ALA A 53 12.51 -4.18 -7.20
N GLN A 54 12.13 -3.16 -7.98
CA GLN A 54 10.78 -3.05 -8.55
C GLN A 54 10.46 -4.26 -9.45
N GLU A 55 11.38 -4.61 -10.34
CA GLU A 55 11.24 -5.77 -11.25
C GLU A 55 11.09 -7.09 -10.47
N ALA A 56 11.84 -7.25 -9.37
CA ALA A 56 11.74 -8.45 -8.53
C ALA A 56 10.40 -8.57 -7.76
N LEU A 57 9.74 -7.44 -7.47
CA LEU A 57 8.45 -7.43 -6.77
C LEU A 57 7.26 -7.62 -7.70
N ILE A 58 7.38 -7.21 -8.98
CA ILE A 58 6.33 -7.42 -9.99
C ILE A 58 6.33 -8.88 -10.49
N ALA A 59 7.44 -9.61 -10.33
CA ALA A 59 7.64 -10.96 -10.87
C ALA A 59 6.97 -12.11 -10.07
N THR A 60 6.08 -11.81 -9.13
CA THR A 60 5.32 -12.83 -8.41
C THR A 60 4.01 -13.12 -9.14
N ASP A 61 4.01 -14.19 -9.93
CA ASP A 61 2.82 -14.96 -10.38
C ASP A 61 2.29 -15.86 -9.24
#